data_AF-A0A951DM24-F1
#
_entry.id   AF-A0A951DM24-F1
#
_cell.length_a   1.000
_cell.length_b   1.000
_cell.length_c   1.000
_cell.angle_alpha   90.00
_cell.angle_beta   90.00
_cell.angle_gamma   90.00
#
_symmetry.space_group_name_H-M   'P 1'
#
loop_
_entity.id
_entity.type
_entity.pdbx_description
1 polymer ?
#
loop_
_entity_poly.entity_id
_entity_poly.type
_entity_poly.pdbx_seq_one_letter_code
_entity_poly.pdbx_strand_id
1 'polypeptide(L)'
;MPTIISHPIVASLKTWVPRISVHAAFAGGLLAVLPDADVVSFAMGIPYESTFGHRGFTHSIVFALATSSLATLAFRRDRRALFAYFFFCALSHPLLDALTNGGLGIAFFSPFSNRRYFFPWTPITVSPIGAGFFSARGVETFISELKWVWLPCALLALMGKTFSSRAT
;
A
#
# COMPACT_ATOMS: atom_id res chain seq x y z
N MET A 1 -5.05 7.07 4.39
CA MET A 1 -4.96 6.44 3.10
C MET A 1 -5.14 7.45 1.99
N PRO A 2 -4.26 7.38 0.98
CA PRO A 2 -4.67 7.51 -0.40
C PRO A 2 -5.93 6.68 -0.68
N THR A 3 -6.57 6.85 -1.82
CA THR A 3 -7.68 6.00 -2.21
C THR A 3 -7.20 4.57 -2.36
N ILE A 4 -8.10 3.64 -2.03
CA ILE A 4 -7.89 2.20 -2.25
C ILE A 4 -7.49 1.87 -3.69
N ILE A 5 -7.88 2.72 -4.65
CA ILE A 5 -7.58 2.60 -6.09
C ILE A 5 -6.12 2.93 -6.41
N SER A 6 -5.49 3.80 -5.61
CA SER A 6 -4.12 4.25 -5.85
C SER A 6 -3.08 3.25 -5.35
N HIS A 7 -3.33 2.47 -4.30
CA HIS A 7 -2.34 1.53 -3.77
C HIS A 7 -1.86 0.45 -4.76
N PRO A 8 -2.73 -0.19 -5.58
CA PRO A 8 -2.30 -1.19 -6.55
C PRO A 8 -1.24 -0.73 -7.56
N ILE A 9 -1.10 0.58 -7.82
CA ILE A 9 -0.15 1.08 -8.83
C ILE A 9 1.29 0.70 -8.52
N VAL A 10 1.63 0.48 -7.25
CA VAL A 10 2.96 0.04 -6.81
C VAL A 10 3.35 -1.31 -7.44
N ALA A 11 2.37 -2.17 -7.74
CA ALA A 11 2.62 -3.44 -8.42
C ALA A 11 3.21 -3.27 -9.84
N SER A 12 3.01 -2.11 -10.48
CA SER A 12 3.59 -1.80 -11.79
C SER A 12 5.13 -1.84 -11.78
N LEU A 13 5.76 -1.70 -10.61
CA LEU A 13 7.20 -1.81 -10.42
C LEU A 13 7.76 -3.23 -10.64
N LYS A 14 6.91 -4.21 -10.99
CA LYS A 14 7.37 -5.51 -11.53
C LYS A 14 8.33 -5.36 -12.71
N THR A 15 8.30 -4.22 -13.40
CA THR A 15 9.20 -3.92 -14.53
C THR A 15 10.67 -3.91 -14.14
N TRP A 16 11.00 -3.75 -12.86
CA TRP A 16 12.36 -3.89 -12.31
C TRP A 16 12.73 -5.32 -11.94
N VAL A 17 11.77 -6.24 -11.95
CA VAL A 17 11.97 -7.64 -11.54
C VAL A 17 11.29 -8.56 -12.57
N PRO A 18 11.86 -8.71 -13.79
CA PRO A 18 11.19 -9.39 -14.91
C PRO A 18 10.75 -10.84 -14.65
N ARG A 19 11.39 -11.52 -13.70
CA ARG A 19 11.01 -12.86 -13.21
C ARG A 19 9.65 -12.91 -12.51
N ILE A 20 9.12 -11.77 -12.06
CA ILE A 20 7.79 -11.68 -11.44
C ILE A 20 6.73 -11.75 -12.55
N SER A 21 5.94 -12.82 -12.52
CA SER A 21 4.84 -13.01 -13.47
C SER A 21 3.76 -11.94 -13.31
N VAL A 22 2.93 -11.77 -14.34
CA VAL A 22 1.77 -10.86 -14.26
C VAL A 22 0.76 -11.27 -13.18
N HIS A 23 0.59 -12.58 -12.93
CA HIS A 23 -0.27 -13.09 -11.86
C HIS A 23 0.28 -12.75 -10.46
N ALA A 24 1.60 -12.86 -10.29
CA ALA A 24 2.24 -12.41 -9.07
C ALA A 24 2.11 -10.89 -8.91
N ALA A 25 2.28 -10.11 -9.98
CA ALA A 25 2.06 -8.66 -9.89
C ALA A 25 0.62 -8.30 -9.50
N PHE A 26 -0.38 -8.99 -10.06
CA PHE A 26 -1.76 -8.83 -9.64
C PHE A 26 -1.96 -9.15 -8.15
N ALA A 27 -1.39 -10.26 -7.66
CA ALA A 27 -1.41 -10.59 -6.23
C ALA A 27 -0.71 -9.52 -5.37
N GLY A 28 0.38 -8.93 -5.86
CA GLY A 28 1.04 -7.79 -5.23
C GLY A 28 0.13 -6.57 -5.11
N GLY A 29 -0.63 -6.26 -6.17
CA GLY A 29 -1.65 -5.20 -6.14
C GLY A 29 -2.75 -5.44 -5.10
N LEU A 30 -3.21 -6.69 -4.98
CA LEU A 30 -4.17 -7.08 -3.93
C LEU A 30 -3.58 -6.94 -2.52
N LEU A 31 -2.32 -7.34 -2.33
CA LEU A 31 -1.62 -7.16 -1.05
C LEU A 31 -1.43 -5.69 -0.68
N ALA A 32 -1.24 -4.81 -1.66
CA ALA A 32 -1.17 -3.36 -1.43
C ALA A 32 -2.52 -2.76 -1.02
N VAL A 33 -3.64 -3.45 -1.26
CA VAL A 33 -4.99 -3.01 -0.84
C VAL A 33 -5.42 -3.65 0.48
N LEU A 34 -4.93 -4.85 0.75
CA LEU A 34 -5.37 -5.69 1.87
C LEU A 34 -5.42 -4.99 3.25
N PRO A 35 -4.48 -4.09 3.64
CA PRO A 35 -4.54 -3.43 4.94
C PRO A 35 -5.86 -2.70 5.23
N ASP A 36 -6.47 -2.06 4.21
CA ASP A 36 -7.72 -1.30 4.32
C ASP A 36 -8.97 -2.17 4.46
N ALA A 37 -8.85 -3.50 4.39
CA ALA A 37 -9.94 -4.38 4.76
C ALA A 37 -10.38 -4.17 6.23
N ASP A 38 -9.52 -3.56 7.05
CA ASP A 38 -9.83 -3.15 8.43
C ASP A 38 -10.87 -2.04 8.53
N VAL A 39 -11.30 -1.38 7.44
CA VAL A 39 -12.44 -0.44 7.47
C VAL A 39 -13.72 -1.11 7.97
N VAL A 40 -13.83 -2.43 7.84
CA VAL A 40 -14.91 -3.23 8.46
C VAL A 40 -14.97 -3.09 9.98
N SER A 41 -13.84 -2.76 10.63
CA SER A 41 -13.75 -2.54 12.07
C SER A 41 -14.71 -1.45 12.55
N PHE A 42 -14.96 -0.41 11.73
CA PHE A 42 -15.94 0.63 12.03
C PHE A 42 -17.36 0.07 12.13
N ALA A 43 -17.75 -0.83 11.21
CA ALA A 43 -19.06 -1.48 11.25
C ALA A 43 -19.21 -2.44 12.45
N MET A 44 -18.09 -2.94 12.97
CA MET A 44 -18.04 -3.77 14.19
C MET A 44 -17.99 -2.95 15.48
N GLY A 45 -18.01 -1.61 15.41
CA GLY A 45 -17.92 -0.73 16.57
C GLY A 45 -16.54 -0.68 17.23
N ILE A 46 -15.49 -1.13 16.53
CA ILE A 46 -14.11 -1.08 17.02
C ILE A 46 -13.60 0.37 16.89
N PRO A 47 -13.07 0.98 17.98
CA PRO A 47 -12.57 2.35 17.92
C PRO A 47 -11.39 2.51 16.96
N TYR A 48 -11.32 3.64 16.25
CA TYR A 48 -10.28 3.93 15.25
C TYR A 48 -8.86 3.85 15.84
N GLU A 49 -8.69 4.36 17.06
CA GLU A 49 -7.43 4.42 17.78
C GLU A 49 -6.95 3.07 18.33
N SER A 50 -7.83 2.08 18.39
CA SER A 50 -7.52 0.76 18.94
C SER A 50 -6.51 -0.02 18.08
N THR A 51 -5.89 -1.05 18.65
CA THR A 51 -4.94 -1.92 17.95
C THR A 51 -5.51 -2.51 16.65
N PHE A 52 -6.79 -2.89 16.69
CA PHE A 52 -7.51 -3.49 15.56
C PHE A 52 -8.41 -2.49 14.82
N GLY A 53 -8.36 -1.22 15.21
CA GLY A 53 -8.97 -0.13 14.47
C GLY A 53 -8.19 0.17 13.20
N HIS A 54 -8.81 0.95 12.32
CA HIS A 54 -8.21 1.35 11.06
C HIS A 54 -6.81 1.99 11.26
N ARG A 55 -5.86 1.76 10.33
CA ARG A 55 -4.44 2.16 10.43
C ARG A 55 -3.64 1.48 11.56
N GLY A 56 -4.23 0.49 12.21
CA GLY A 56 -3.70 -0.27 13.34
C GLY A 56 -2.82 -1.45 12.91
N PHE A 57 -3.11 -2.63 13.44
CA PHE A 57 -2.33 -3.85 13.22
C PHE A 57 -2.14 -4.22 11.74
N THR A 58 -3.18 -4.08 10.93
CA THR A 58 -3.14 -4.33 9.46
C THR A 58 -2.14 -3.45 8.71
N HIS A 59 -1.79 -2.29 9.27
CA HIS A 59 -0.83 -1.35 8.69
C HIS A 59 0.57 -1.48 9.28
N SER A 60 0.83 -2.57 10.03
CA SER A 60 2.13 -2.84 10.63
C SER A 60 3.09 -3.56 9.68
N ILE A 61 4.38 -3.46 9.99
CA ILE A 61 5.43 -4.25 9.32
C ILE A 61 5.19 -5.75 9.54
N VAL A 62 4.70 -6.14 10.73
CA VAL A 62 4.39 -7.54 11.06
C VAL A 62 3.29 -8.09 10.14
N PHE A 63 2.23 -7.31 9.90
CA PHE A 63 1.17 -7.71 8.98
C PHE A 63 1.67 -7.83 7.54
N ALA A 64 2.49 -6.88 7.08
CA ALA A 64 3.13 -6.95 5.77
C ALA A 64 4.03 -8.20 5.62
N LEU A 65 4.83 -8.55 6.65
CA LEU A 65 5.66 -9.77 6.66
C LEU A 65 4.80 -11.04 6.62
N ALA A 66 3.74 -11.11 7.43
CA ALA A 66 2.87 -12.28 7.51
C ALA A 66 2.14 -12.53 6.18
N THR A 67 1.48 -11.50 5.64
CA THR A 67 0.69 -11.60 4.40
C THR A 67 1.56 -11.87 3.18
N SER A 68 2.73 -11.22 3.06
CA SER A 68 3.69 -11.51 1.98
C SER A 68 4.29 -12.92 2.07
N SER A 69 4.55 -13.43 3.27
CA SER A 69 4.99 -14.82 3.47
C SER A 69 3.92 -15.79 3.00
N LEU A 70 2.67 -15.62 3.44
CA LEU A 70 1.54 -16.46 3.05
C LEU A 70 1.31 -16.43 1.54
N ALA A 71 1.30 -15.24 0.92
CA ALA A 71 1.16 -15.09 -0.51
C ALA A 71 2.29 -15.78 -1.28
N THR A 72 3.52 -15.74 -0.76
CA THR A 72 4.68 -16.41 -1.39
C THR A 72 4.51 -17.93 -1.42
N LEU A 73 3.83 -18.53 -0.44
CA LEU A 73 3.59 -19.99 -0.41
C LEU A 73 2.72 -20.47 -1.57
N ALA A 74 1.85 -19.60 -2.12
CA ALA A 74 1.03 -19.91 -3.29
C ALA A 74 1.85 -20.10 -4.58
N PHE A 75 3.15 -19.75 -4.56
CA PHE A 75 4.05 -19.86 -5.70
C PHE A 75 5.21 -20.82 -5.41
N ARG A 76 5.58 -21.62 -6.41
CA ARG A 76 6.57 -22.71 -6.26
C ARG A 76 8.01 -22.30 -6.64
N ARG A 77 8.18 -21.28 -7.48
CA ARG A 77 9.47 -20.81 -7.99
C ARG A 77 9.76 -19.39 -7.50
N ASP A 78 11.04 -19.01 -7.51
CA ASP A 78 11.48 -17.64 -7.20
C ASP A 78 11.00 -17.08 -5.86
N ARG A 79 10.80 -17.94 -4.85
CA ARG A 79 10.21 -17.57 -3.55
C ARG A 79 10.87 -16.36 -2.88
N ARG A 80 12.19 -16.24 -2.96
CA ARG A 80 12.91 -15.07 -2.41
C ARG A 80 12.54 -13.77 -3.14
N ALA A 81 12.42 -13.83 -4.47
CA ALA A 81 12.01 -12.69 -5.29
C ALA A 81 10.58 -12.27 -5.01
N LEU A 82 9.68 -13.27 -4.97
CA LEU A 82 8.26 -13.07 -4.73
C LEU A 82 8.02 -12.53 -3.35
N PHE A 83 8.68 -13.08 -2.33
CA PHE A 83 8.60 -12.56 -0.97
C PHE A 83 9.02 -11.09 -0.92
N ALA A 84 10.20 -10.75 -1.47
CA ALA A 84 10.67 -9.37 -1.47
C ALA A 84 9.69 -8.43 -2.21
N TYR A 85 9.17 -8.87 -3.36
CA TYR A 85 8.21 -8.10 -4.15
C TYR A 85 6.86 -7.92 -3.44
N PHE A 86 6.30 -8.99 -2.87
CA PHE A 86 5.06 -8.98 -2.10
C PHE A 86 5.19 -8.17 -0.82
N PHE A 87 6.29 -8.33 -0.10
CA PHE A 87 6.58 -7.54 1.09
C PHE A 87 6.67 -6.05 0.76
N PHE A 88 7.37 -5.70 -0.33
CA PHE A 88 7.41 -4.33 -0.81
C PHE A 88 6.02 -3.79 -1.18
N CYS A 89 5.20 -4.55 -1.90
CA CYS A 89 3.84 -4.13 -2.24
C CYS A 89 2.97 -3.94 -0.98
N ALA A 90 2.99 -4.89 -0.04
CA ALA A 90 2.23 -4.81 1.20
C ALA A 90 2.71 -3.65 2.09
N LEU A 91 4.03 -3.46 2.23
CA LEU A 91 4.62 -2.38 3.03
C LEU A 91 4.42 -1.00 2.39
N SER A 92 4.28 -0.92 1.06
CA SER A 92 4.03 0.35 0.38
C SER A 92 2.74 1.03 0.85
N HIS A 93 1.74 0.25 1.24
CA HIS A 93 0.46 0.76 1.73
C HIS A 93 0.63 1.63 2.99
N PRO A 94 1.09 1.12 4.14
CA PRO A 94 1.26 1.93 5.34
C PRO A 94 2.29 3.06 5.17
N LEU A 95 3.25 2.91 4.25
CA LEU A 95 4.19 3.99 3.93
C LEU A 95 3.49 5.16 3.20
N LEU A 96 2.66 4.87 2.20
CA LEU A 96 1.88 5.89 1.51
C LEU A 96 0.85 6.54 2.44
N ASP A 97 0.26 5.77 3.35
CA ASP A 97 -0.64 6.28 4.37
C ASP A 97 0.03 7.27 5.33
N ALA A 98 1.26 6.96 5.77
CA ALA A 98 2.04 7.86 6.60
C ALA A 98 2.50 9.15 5.88
N LEU A 99 2.40 9.20 4.54
CA LEU A 99 2.59 10.40 3.73
C LEU A 99 1.30 11.22 3.54
N THR A 100 0.17 10.78 4.10
CA THR A 100 -1.08 11.54 4.04
C THR A 100 -1.16 12.62 5.10
N ASN A 101 -1.81 13.74 4.78
CA ASN A 101 -1.96 14.90 5.67
C ASN A 101 -3.19 14.85 6.58
N GLY A 102 -3.72 13.65 6.89
CA GLY A 102 -4.81 13.53 7.85
C GLY A 102 -5.21 12.09 8.20
N GLY A 103 -6.19 11.98 9.10
CA GLY A 103 -6.52 10.74 9.80
C GLY A 103 -5.60 10.49 11.01
N LEU A 104 -5.58 9.26 11.52
CA LEU A 104 -4.58 8.85 12.51
C LEU A 104 -3.27 8.47 11.81
N GLY A 105 -2.13 8.63 12.49
CA GLY A 105 -0.88 8.07 11.97
C GLY A 105 -0.92 6.55 11.92
N ILE A 106 0.16 5.94 11.45
CA ILE A 106 0.25 4.49 11.23
C ILE A 106 0.91 3.79 12.41
N ALA A 107 0.34 2.67 12.85
CA ALA A 107 0.93 1.82 13.90
C ALA A 107 1.96 0.82 13.32
N PHE A 108 3.06 1.33 12.74
CA PHE A 108 4.08 0.50 12.06
C PHE A 108 4.59 -0.69 12.88
N PHE A 109 4.69 -0.51 14.20
CA PHE A 109 5.25 -1.49 15.14
C PHE A 109 4.19 -2.26 15.93
N SER A 110 2.91 -2.19 15.52
CA SER A 110 1.87 -3.06 16.08
C SER A 110 2.20 -4.54 15.80
N PRO A 111 1.94 -5.48 16.74
CA PRO A 111 1.19 -5.32 17.99
C PRO A 111 2.04 -4.92 19.20
N PHE A 112 3.35 -4.69 19.03
CA PHE A 112 4.25 -4.34 20.12
C PHE A 112 4.06 -2.89 20.60
N SER A 113 3.65 -2.00 19.69
CA SER A 113 3.31 -0.62 20.01
C SER A 113 2.18 -0.10 19.13
N ASN A 114 1.22 0.57 19.74
CA ASN A 114 0.14 1.30 19.04
C ASN A 114 0.48 2.77 18.75
N ARG A 115 1.74 3.19 18.95
CA ARG A 115 2.16 4.55 18.62
C ARG A 115 1.94 4.80 17.12
N ARG A 116 1.33 5.93 16.81
CA ARG A 116 0.93 6.32 15.44
C ARG A 116 1.95 7.29 14.87
N TYR A 117 2.41 7.02 13.65
CA TYR A 117 3.46 7.80 12.99
C TYR A 117 2.97 8.38 11.67
N PHE A 118 3.35 9.63 11.41
CA PHE A 118 3.37 10.23 10.09
C PHE A 118 4.82 10.48 9.70
N PHE A 119 5.09 10.62 8.41
CA PHE A 119 6.35 11.20 7.98
C PHE A 119 6.40 12.70 8.29
N PRO A 120 7.60 13.30 8.42
CA PRO A 120 7.73 14.74 8.64
C PRO A 120 7.15 15.60 7.50
N TRP A 121 7.03 15.02 6.31
CA TRP A 121 6.43 15.64 5.14
C TRP A 121 5.30 14.75 4.61
N THR A 122 4.09 15.31 4.58
CA THR A 122 2.86 14.59 4.23
C THR A 122 2.17 15.27 3.04
N PRO A 123 2.67 15.09 1.80
CA PRO A 123 2.16 15.81 0.64
C PRO A 123 0.83 15.27 0.10
N ILE A 124 0.46 14.04 0.47
CA ILE A 124 -0.71 13.36 -0.08
C ILE A 124 -1.95 13.82 0.68
N THR A 125 -2.96 14.27 -0.05
CA THR A 125 -4.23 14.66 0.55
C THR A 125 -4.94 13.41 1.06
N VAL A 126 -5.39 13.43 2.32
CA VAL A 126 -6.15 12.29 2.87
C VAL A 126 -7.50 12.15 2.19
N SER A 127 -7.83 10.93 1.77
CA SER A 127 -9.13 10.63 1.18
C SER A 127 -10.26 10.67 2.22
N PRO A 128 -11.42 11.28 1.90
CA PRO A 128 -12.60 11.18 2.74
C PRO A 128 -13.08 9.73 2.83
N ILE A 129 -13.50 9.30 4.03
CA ILE A 129 -14.09 7.98 4.23
C ILE A 129 -15.56 7.99 3.75
N GLY A 130 -15.98 6.95 3.02
CA GLY A 130 -17.37 6.76 2.60
C GLY A 130 -17.82 7.73 1.50
N ALA A 131 -19.07 8.18 1.57
CA ALA A 131 -19.72 8.99 0.52
C ALA A 131 -19.01 10.33 0.23
N GLY A 132 -18.19 10.83 1.16
CA GLY A 132 -17.37 12.03 0.96
C GLY A 132 -16.34 11.89 -0.17
N PHE A 133 -16.06 10.67 -0.64
CA PHE A 133 -15.20 10.42 -1.80
C PHE A 133 -15.77 11.01 -3.10
N PHE A 134 -17.09 11.10 -3.27
CA PHE A 134 -17.73 11.67 -4.47
C PHE A 134 -17.98 13.18 -4.35
N SER A 135 -17.09 13.89 -3.66
CA SER A 135 -17.17 15.34 -3.44
C SER A 135 -16.00 16.08 -4.09
N ALA A 136 -16.03 17.42 -4.06
CA ALA A 136 -14.90 18.25 -4.50
C ALA A 136 -13.58 17.86 -3.80
N ARG A 137 -13.65 17.50 -2.52
CA ARG A 137 -12.50 17.01 -1.75
C ARG A 137 -11.97 15.66 -2.26
N GLY A 138 -12.85 14.81 -2.78
CA GLY A 138 -12.45 13.57 -3.44
C GLY A 138 -11.70 13.82 -4.75
N VAL A 139 -12.12 14.82 -5.53
CA VAL A 139 -11.40 15.25 -6.73
C VAL A 139 -10.01 15.80 -6.38
N GLU A 140 -9.92 16.66 -5.37
CA GLU A 140 -8.62 17.16 -4.87
C GLU A 140 -7.70 16.04 -4.40
N THR A 141 -8.26 15.04 -3.71
CA THR A 141 -7.54 13.84 -3.28
C THR A 141 -6.99 13.09 -4.49
N PHE A 142 -7.83 12.84 -5.48
CA PHE A 142 -7.42 12.12 -6.69
C PHE A 142 -6.31 12.87 -7.45
N ILE A 143 -6.41 14.20 -7.58
CA ILE A 143 -5.34 15.03 -8.20
C ILE A 143 -4.04 14.92 -7.40
N SER A 144 -4.13 14.96 -6.06
CA SER A 144 -2.97 14.81 -5.18
C SER A 144 -2.29 13.44 -5.37
N GLU A 145 -3.09 12.38 -5.49
CA GLU A 145 -2.60 11.03 -5.74
C GLU A 145 -2.00 10.86 -7.13
N LEU A 146 -2.60 11.47 -8.15
CA LEU A 146 -2.04 11.48 -9.50
C LEU A 146 -0.61 12.05 -9.49
N LYS A 147 -0.41 13.13 -8.73
CA LYS A 147 0.88 13.81 -8.62
C LYS A 147 1.89 13.05 -7.76
N TRP A 148 1.49 12.56 -6.59
CA TRP A 148 2.41 12.06 -5.57
C TRP A 148 2.53 10.54 -5.50
N VAL A 149 1.61 9.79 -6.11
CA VAL A 149 1.61 8.32 -6.13
C VAL A 149 1.74 7.80 -7.55
N TRP A 150 0.81 8.16 -8.44
CA TRP A 150 0.76 7.61 -9.79
C TRP A 150 1.93 8.05 -10.66
N LEU A 151 2.21 9.36 -10.71
CA LEU A 151 3.30 9.88 -11.54
C LEU A 151 4.66 9.27 -11.15
N PRO A 152 5.09 9.24 -9.88
CA PRO A 152 6.33 8.57 -9.48
C PRO A 152 6.34 7.07 -9.83
N CYS A 153 5.25 6.35 -9.57
CA CYS A 153 5.18 4.92 -9.88
C CYS A 153 5.24 4.66 -11.39
N ALA A 154 4.55 5.47 -12.19
CA ALA A 154 4.57 5.36 -13.66
C ALA A 154 5.96 5.65 -14.23
N LEU A 155 6.63 6.71 -13.76
CA LEU A 155 8.00 7.05 -14.17
C LEU A 155 8.97 5.91 -13.82
N LEU A 156 8.93 5.42 -12.58
CA LEU A 156 9.76 4.29 -12.16
C LEU A 156 9.43 3.03 -12.97
N ALA A 157 8.16 2.75 -13.25
CA ALA A 157 7.78 1.57 -14.03
C ALA A 157 8.30 1.65 -15.48
N LEU A 158 8.25 2.83 -16.11
CA LEU A 158 8.82 3.09 -17.44
C LEU A 158 10.33 2.92 -17.44
N MET A 159 11.03 3.48 -16.45
CA MET A 159 12.47 3.28 -16.28
C MET A 159 12.82 1.79 -16.19
N GLY A 160 12.12 1.02 -15.35
CA GLY A 160 12.34 -0.42 -15.20
C GLY A 160 12.20 -1.19 -16.52
N LYS A 161 11.22 -0.82 -17.38
CA LYS A 161 11.07 -1.42 -18.71
C LYS A 161 12.31 -1.17 -19.57
N THR A 162 12.82 0.07 -19.58
CA THR A 162 13.99 0.44 -20.41
C THR A 162 15.29 -0.23 -19.94
N PHE A 163 15.45 -0.46 -18.64
CA PHE A 163 16.61 -1.19 -18.11
C PHE A 163 16.53 -2.68 -18.43
N SER A 164 15.37 -3.30 -18.21
CA SER A 164 15.19 -4.74 -18.45
C SER A 164 15.31 -5.11 -19.92
N SER A 165 14.91 -4.24 -20.86
CA SER A 165 15.05 -4.48 -22.30
C SER A 165 16.49 -4.39 -22.82
N ARG A 166 17.42 -3.83 -22.03
CA ARG A 166 18.85 -3.72 -22.39
C ARG A 166 19.70 -4.87 -21.83
N ALA A 167 19.15 -5.66 -20.91
CA ALA A 167 19.85 -6.73 -20.21
C ALA A 167 19.57 -8.13 -20.79
N THR A 168 18.69 -8.23 -21.78
CA THR A 168 18.35 -9.44 -22.55
C THR A 168 18.91 -9.33 -23.96
#